data_AF-A0A252BNY5-F1
#
_entry.id   AF-A0A252BNY5-F1
#
_cell.length_a   1.000
_cell.length_b   1.000
_cell.length_c   1.000
_cell.angle_alpha   90.00
_cell.angle_beta   90.00
_cell.angle_gamma   90.00
#
_symmetry.space_group_name_H-M   'P 1'
#
loop_
_entity.id
_entity.type
_entity.pdbx_description
1 polymer ?
#
loop_
_entity_poly.entity_id
_entity_poly.type
_entity_poly.pdbx_seq_one_letter_code
_entity_poly.pdbx_strand_id
1 'polypeptide(L)'
;MGVRRSPPPALPFDTLPERSSPPPQVRRAKKTQAISQPDLLDWQPPVTHLTAEDVGAVMLDAEAFHPPAGETFLYALMGRAEGQAILDGGLPLADRLIFLEGSLAALALADIPPEQDIGILRVRRRLIQSWLEVAHEGHGPCYVLVAKDPSGR
;
A
#
# COMPACT_ATOMS: atom_id res chain seq x y z
N MET A 1 1.55 50.06 -40.54
CA MET A 1 0.81 50.02 -39.26
C MET A 1 0.30 48.61 -39.04
N GLY A 2 0.81 47.90 -38.02
CA GLY A 2 0.46 46.51 -37.73
C GLY A 2 -0.81 46.42 -36.91
N VAL A 3 -1.86 45.82 -37.47
CA VAL A 3 -3.14 45.62 -36.77
C VAL A 3 -3.13 44.25 -36.10
N ARG A 4 -3.22 44.29 -34.77
CA ARG A 4 -3.24 43.17 -33.83
C ARG A 4 -4.41 42.24 -34.15
N ARG A 5 -4.14 40.93 -34.27
CA ARG A 5 -5.17 39.88 -34.30
C ARG A 5 -5.65 39.63 -32.87
N SER A 6 -6.88 40.01 -32.58
CA SER A 6 -7.61 39.58 -31.38
C SER A 6 -7.91 38.07 -31.47
N PRO A 7 -7.92 37.31 -30.35
CA PRO A 7 -8.40 35.94 -30.36
C PRO A 7 -9.93 35.89 -30.58
N PRO A 8 -10.47 34.83 -31.18
CA PRO A 8 -11.92 34.65 -31.35
C PRO A 8 -12.62 34.40 -30.00
N PRO A 9 -13.92 34.74 -29.89
CA PRO A 9 -14.71 34.57 -28.67
C PRO A 9 -14.98 33.08 -28.38
N ALA A 10 -15.13 32.76 -27.08
CA ALA A 10 -15.52 31.44 -26.61
C ALA A 10 -16.88 31.02 -27.20
N LEU A 11 -16.96 29.79 -27.70
CA LEU A 11 -18.18 29.20 -28.24
C LEU A 11 -19.22 29.02 -27.11
N PRO A 12 -20.50 29.32 -27.36
CA PRO A 12 -21.57 28.97 -26.42
C PRO A 12 -21.70 27.44 -26.40
N PHE A 13 -21.89 26.87 -25.21
CA PHE A 13 -22.24 25.46 -25.02
C PHE A 13 -23.68 25.22 -25.53
N ASP A 14 -23.88 25.27 -26.84
CA ASP A 14 -25.12 24.85 -27.49
C ASP A 14 -25.12 23.33 -27.58
N THR A 15 -25.62 22.68 -26.53
CA THR A 15 -26.41 21.43 -26.52
C THR A 15 -26.24 20.71 -25.16
N LEU A 16 -27.13 21.03 -24.21
CA LEU A 16 -27.42 20.09 -23.13
C LEU A 16 -28.22 18.93 -23.73
N PRO A 17 -27.88 17.65 -23.46
CA PRO A 17 -28.70 16.54 -23.94
C PRO A 17 -30.08 16.59 -23.27
N GLU A 18 -31.09 16.83 -24.09
CA GLU A 18 -32.51 16.87 -23.73
C GLU A 18 -32.93 15.49 -23.22
N ARG A 19 -33.20 15.39 -21.91
CA ARG A 19 -33.55 14.13 -21.25
C ARG A 19 -35.03 13.81 -21.53
N SER A 20 -35.31 13.27 -22.70
CA SER A 20 -36.62 12.75 -23.08
C SER A 20 -37.05 11.63 -22.11
N SER A 21 -38.02 11.94 -21.26
CA SER A 21 -38.62 11.02 -20.30
C SER A 21 -39.88 10.40 -20.91
N PRO A 22 -40.02 9.06 -21.02
CA PRO A 22 -41.31 8.44 -21.31
C PRO A 22 -42.18 8.34 -20.04
N PRO A 23 -43.52 8.47 -20.14
CA PRO A 23 -44.45 8.30 -19.01
C PRO A 23 -44.63 6.82 -18.61
N PRO A 24 -45.21 6.54 -17.42
CA PRO A 24 -44.88 5.36 -16.64
C PRO A 24 -45.67 4.13 -17.08
N GLN A 25 -44.97 3.02 -17.32
CA GLN A 25 -45.59 1.69 -17.29
C GLN A 25 -45.53 1.16 -15.86
N VAL A 26 -46.71 0.97 -15.26
CA VAL A 26 -46.89 0.26 -13.99
C VAL A 26 -46.44 -1.19 -14.19
N ARG A 27 -45.19 -1.48 -13.83
CA ARG A 27 -44.66 -2.83 -13.67
C ARG A 27 -44.42 -3.05 -12.19
N ARG A 28 -45.01 -4.12 -11.64
CA ARG A 28 -44.80 -4.61 -10.26
C ARG A 28 -43.35 -4.37 -9.83
N ALA A 29 -43.17 -3.57 -8.78
CA ALA A 29 -41.88 -3.39 -8.15
C ALA A 29 -41.41 -4.75 -7.61
N LYS A 30 -40.54 -5.44 -8.36
CA LYS A 30 -39.52 -6.27 -7.73
C LYS A 30 -38.77 -5.32 -6.81
N LYS A 31 -38.70 -5.62 -5.51
CA LYS A 31 -37.80 -4.96 -4.57
C LYS A 31 -36.40 -5.03 -5.18
N THR A 32 -36.00 -4.00 -5.90
CA THR A 32 -34.60 -3.70 -6.14
C THR A 32 -34.03 -3.60 -4.74
N GLN A 33 -33.14 -4.53 -4.37
CA GLN A 33 -32.30 -4.32 -3.19
C GLN A 33 -31.77 -2.90 -3.36
N ALA A 34 -32.18 -2.02 -2.44
CA ALA A 34 -31.62 -0.69 -2.40
C ALA A 34 -30.12 -0.91 -2.17
N ILE A 35 -29.35 -0.78 -3.24
CA ILE A 35 -27.92 -0.55 -3.14
C ILE A 35 -27.88 0.83 -2.50
N SER A 36 -27.89 0.88 -1.16
CA SER A 36 -27.70 2.13 -0.45
C SER A 36 -26.34 2.62 -0.89
N GLN A 37 -26.32 3.76 -1.58
CA GLN A 37 -25.09 4.49 -1.82
C GLN A 37 -24.41 4.63 -0.45
N PRO A 38 -23.17 4.14 -0.28
CA PRO A 38 -22.49 4.28 0.99
C PRO A 38 -22.44 5.76 1.32
N ASP A 39 -22.82 6.10 2.55
CA ASP A 39 -22.74 7.47 3.01
C ASP A 39 -21.26 7.87 2.98
N LEU A 40 -20.90 8.73 2.02
CA LEU A 40 -19.51 9.14 1.80
C LEU A 40 -19.03 10.10 2.89
N LEU A 41 -19.93 10.58 3.76
CA LEU A 41 -19.59 11.49 4.85
C LEU A 41 -18.66 10.83 5.88
N ASP A 42 -18.77 9.51 6.08
CA ASP A 42 -17.93 8.73 7.00
C ASP A 42 -16.94 7.80 6.27
N TRP A 43 -16.84 7.90 4.95
CA TRP A 43 -15.95 7.04 4.18
C TRP A 43 -14.49 7.43 4.43
N GLN A 44 -13.73 6.52 5.04
CA GLN A 44 -12.28 6.63 5.13
C GLN A 44 -11.65 5.76 4.04
N PRO A 45 -10.67 6.29 3.27
CA PRO A 45 -9.95 5.46 2.32
C PRO A 45 -9.23 4.33 3.06
N PRO A 46 -9.16 3.13 2.47
CA PRO A 46 -8.40 2.04 3.06
C PRO A 46 -6.93 2.45 3.18
N VAL A 47 -6.32 2.11 4.30
CA VAL A 47 -4.88 2.28 4.49
C VAL A 47 -4.16 1.36 3.49
N THR A 48 -3.32 1.95 2.63
CA THR A 48 -2.58 1.23 1.59
C THR A 48 -1.09 1.13 1.89
N HIS A 49 -0.55 2.09 2.64
CA HIS A 49 0.86 2.21 2.99
C HIS A 49 1.02 2.58 4.47
N LEU A 50 2.10 2.11 5.09
CA LEU A 50 2.52 2.54 6.43
C LEU A 50 3.77 3.39 6.31
N THR A 51 3.80 4.61 6.87
CA THR A 51 4.98 5.48 6.72
C THR A 51 6.19 4.90 7.47
N ALA A 52 7.40 5.31 7.07
CA ALA A 52 8.61 4.88 7.76
C ALA A 52 8.61 5.26 9.25
N GLU A 53 8.03 6.41 9.61
CA GLU A 53 7.90 6.84 11.00
C GLU A 53 6.93 5.96 11.78
N ASP A 54 5.77 5.63 11.19
CA ASP A 54 4.73 4.82 11.83
C ASP A 54 5.20 3.41 12.16
N VAL A 55 6.11 2.86 11.37
CA VAL A 55 6.63 1.50 11.55
C VAL A 55 8.05 1.48 12.16
N GLY A 56 8.64 2.66 12.37
CA GLY A 56 10.04 2.80 12.77
C GLY A 56 11.02 2.13 11.79
N ALA A 57 10.75 2.27 10.49
CA ALA A 57 11.56 1.69 9.42
C ALA A 57 12.91 2.39 9.33
N VAL A 58 13.98 1.60 9.19
CA VAL A 58 15.34 2.07 8.94
C VAL A 58 16.01 1.11 7.97
N MET A 59 16.77 1.66 7.02
CA MET A 59 17.65 0.87 6.17
C MET A 59 18.98 0.61 6.89
N LEU A 60 19.39 -0.65 6.94
CA LEU A 60 20.68 -1.07 7.48
C LEU A 60 21.55 -1.65 6.37
N ASP A 61 22.86 -1.49 6.52
CA ASP A 61 23.85 -2.11 5.65
C ASP A 61 23.98 -3.62 5.96
N ALA A 62 24.10 -4.42 4.91
CA ALA A 62 24.26 -5.86 5.03
C ALA A 62 25.60 -6.28 5.65
N GLU A 63 26.70 -5.59 5.32
CA GLU A 63 28.07 -5.97 5.72
C GLU A 63 28.29 -5.99 7.24
N ALA A 64 27.55 -5.18 7.99
CA ALA A 64 27.68 -5.05 9.44
C ALA A 64 26.46 -5.57 10.20
N PHE A 65 25.58 -6.34 9.54
CA PHE A 65 24.31 -6.73 10.13
C PHE A 65 24.47 -7.69 11.31
N HIS A 66 24.16 -7.21 12.51
CA HIS A 66 24.10 -7.99 13.73
C HIS A 66 22.79 -7.68 14.45
N PRO A 67 21.77 -8.55 14.32
CA PRO A 67 20.48 -8.28 14.91
C PRO A 67 20.58 -8.32 16.45
N PRO A 68 19.99 -7.35 17.17
CA PRO A 68 19.85 -7.43 18.62
C PRO A 68 19.10 -8.70 19.03
N ALA A 69 19.45 -9.24 20.19
CA ALA A 69 18.75 -10.37 20.77
C ALA A 69 17.29 -9.99 21.10
N GLY A 70 16.34 -10.83 20.67
CA GLY A 70 14.91 -10.69 20.96
C GLY A 70 14.05 -10.31 19.75
N GLU A 71 12.74 -10.40 19.93
CA GLU A 71 11.75 -10.34 18.84
C GLU A 71 11.15 -8.93 18.63
N THR A 72 11.90 -7.89 18.98
CA THR A 72 11.39 -6.50 18.95
C THR A 72 11.31 -5.94 17.53
N PHE A 73 12.18 -6.42 16.66
CA PHE A 73 12.32 -5.95 15.29
C PHE A 73 12.13 -7.10 14.32
N LEU A 74 11.62 -6.75 13.15
CA LEU A 74 11.58 -7.61 11.99
C LEU A 74 12.41 -7.02 10.86
N TYR A 75 12.88 -7.89 9.98
CA TYR A 75 13.83 -7.54 8.94
C TYR A 75 13.37 -8.08 7.60
N ALA A 76 13.35 -7.24 6.58
CA ALA A 76 13.17 -7.67 5.19
C ALA A 76 14.50 -7.49 4.45
N LEU A 77 14.92 -8.52 3.72
CA LEU A 77 16.10 -8.48 2.86
C LEU A 77 15.64 -8.13 1.44
N MET A 78 16.16 -7.05 0.88
CA MET A 78 15.72 -6.53 -0.42
C MET A 78 16.79 -5.66 -1.06
N GLY A 79 16.60 -5.27 -2.32
CA GLY A 79 17.51 -4.34 -2.98
C GLY A 79 17.57 -3.00 -2.24
N ARG A 80 18.76 -2.40 -2.11
CA ARG A 80 18.90 -1.12 -1.39
C ARG A 80 18.02 -0.02 -2.00
N ALA A 81 17.96 0.06 -3.32
CA ALA A 81 17.12 1.03 -4.02
C ALA A 81 15.62 0.84 -3.74
N GLU A 82 15.16 -0.41 -3.69
CA GLU A 82 13.77 -0.76 -3.37
C GLU A 82 13.43 -0.38 -1.93
N GLY A 83 14.30 -0.74 -0.99
CA GLY A 83 14.07 -0.39 0.41
C GLY A 83 14.15 1.11 0.68
N GLN A 84 14.97 1.86 -0.05
CA GLN A 84 14.96 3.33 0.00
C GLN A 84 13.65 3.89 -0.53
N ALA A 85 13.13 3.36 -1.65
CA ALA A 85 11.83 3.76 -2.17
C ALA A 85 10.69 3.48 -1.16
N ILE A 86 10.79 2.40 -0.37
CA ILE A 86 9.86 2.11 0.73
C ILE A 86 10.00 3.11 1.88
N LEU A 87 11.21 3.56 2.21
CA LEU A 87 11.38 4.59 3.25
C LEU A 87 10.76 5.92 2.82
N ASP A 88 10.91 6.28 1.55
CA ASP A 88 10.42 7.55 1.01
C ASP A 88 8.91 7.51 0.71
N GLY A 89 8.40 6.37 0.22
CA GLY A 89 7.01 6.17 -0.22
C GLY A 89 6.09 5.49 0.80
N GLY A 90 6.66 4.92 1.86
CA GLY A 90 5.96 4.09 2.83
C GLY A 90 5.94 2.60 2.45
N LEU A 91 5.73 1.77 3.46
CA LEU A 91 5.66 0.31 3.37
C LEU A 91 4.33 -0.12 2.74
N PRO A 92 4.32 -0.69 1.52
CA PRO A 92 3.11 -1.07 0.82
C PRO A 92 2.47 -2.32 1.45
N LEU A 93 1.18 -2.27 1.73
CA LEU A 93 0.43 -3.41 2.29
C LEU A 93 -0.01 -4.43 1.22
N ALA A 94 0.02 -4.04 -0.06
CA ALA A 94 -0.42 -4.89 -1.18
C ALA A 94 0.63 -5.91 -1.61
N ASP A 95 1.91 -5.62 -1.37
CA ASP A 95 3.04 -6.34 -1.97
C ASP A 95 3.47 -7.58 -1.18
N ARG A 96 2.73 -7.92 -0.11
CA ARG A 96 2.96 -9.11 0.72
C ARG A 96 4.42 -9.25 1.16
N LEU A 97 5.00 -8.13 1.58
CA LEU A 97 6.40 -8.08 2.01
C LEU A 97 6.67 -9.08 3.13
N ILE A 98 7.76 -9.83 2.95
CA ILE A 98 8.18 -10.89 3.86
C ILE A 98 9.18 -10.31 4.85
N PHE A 99 8.87 -10.52 6.11
CA PHE A 99 9.66 -10.09 7.25
C PHE A 99 10.13 -11.32 8.04
N LEU A 100 11.42 -11.31 8.38
CA LEU A 100 12.10 -12.35 9.12
C LEU A 100 12.49 -11.87 10.52
N GLU A 101 12.61 -12.80 11.45
CA GLU A 101 13.27 -12.54 12.73
C GLU A 101 14.77 -12.39 12.54
N GLY A 102 15.46 -11.76 13.50
CA GLY A 102 16.87 -11.42 13.38
C GLY A 102 17.77 -12.60 13.03
N SER A 103 17.62 -13.73 13.73
CA SER A 103 18.41 -14.94 13.46
C SER A 103 18.20 -15.48 12.05
N LEU A 104 16.94 -15.52 11.59
CA LEU A 104 16.59 -15.97 10.24
C LEU A 104 17.07 -14.99 9.17
N ALA A 105 16.99 -13.68 9.42
CA ALA A 105 17.50 -12.67 8.52
C ALA A 105 19.03 -12.75 8.38
N ALA A 106 19.75 -13.02 9.47
CA ALA A 106 21.20 -13.18 9.44
C ALA A 106 21.61 -14.45 8.67
N LEU A 107 20.88 -15.56 8.86
CA LEU A 107 21.08 -16.79 8.10
C LEU A 107 20.80 -16.58 6.60
N ALA A 108 19.64 -16.01 6.27
CA ALA A 108 19.26 -15.74 4.89
C ALA A 108 20.23 -14.78 4.19
N LEU A 109 20.77 -13.80 4.92
CA LEU A 109 21.78 -12.89 4.38
C LEU A 109 23.11 -13.61 4.08
N ALA A 110 23.51 -14.59 4.90
CA ALA A 110 24.72 -15.37 4.67
C ALA A 110 24.65 -16.24 3.41
N ASP A 111 23.44 -16.60 2.97
CA ASP A 111 23.21 -17.35 1.73
C ASP A 111 23.23 -16.46 0.47
N ILE A 112 23.23 -15.12 0.63
CA ILE A 112 23.23 -14.18 -0.48
C ILE A 112 24.67 -13.84 -0.90
N PRO A 113 24.99 -13.91 -2.21
CA PRO A 113 26.28 -13.48 -2.74
C PRO A 113 26.59 -11.99 -2.43
N PRO A 114 27.83 -11.65 -2.03
CA PRO A 114 28.19 -10.29 -1.63
C PRO A 114 28.16 -9.27 -2.78
N GLU A 115 28.12 -9.72 -4.04
CA GLU A 115 28.02 -8.84 -5.20
C GLU A 115 26.62 -8.23 -5.38
N GLN A 116 25.61 -8.72 -4.65
CA GLN A 116 24.26 -8.18 -4.69
C GLN A 116 24.13 -6.96 -3.76
N ASP A 117 23.59 -5.86 -4.29
CA ASP A 117 23.30 -4.65 -3.51
C ASP A 117 22.04 -4.83 -2.64
N ILE A 118 22.20 -5.63 -1.59
CA ILE A 118 21.15 -5.91 -0.62
C ILE A 118 21.22 -4.92 0.55
N GLY A 119 20.07 -4.33 0.85
CA GLY A 119 19.79 -3.61 2.07
C GLY A 119 18.88 -4.40 2.99
N ILE A 120 18.92 -4.05 4.28
CA ILE A 120 18.08 -4.68 5.29
C ILE A 120 17.11 -3.64 5.83
N LEU A 121 15.85 -3.79 5.48
CA LEU A 121 14.79 -2.95 6.02
C LEU A 121 14.38 -3.47 7.41
N ARG A 122 14.75 -2.73 8.45
CA ARG A 122 14.36 -3.04 9.83
C ARG A 122 13.10 -2.26 10.21
N VAL A 123 12.10 -2.95 10.73
CA VAL A 123 10.85 -2.36 11.25
C VAL A 123 10.58 -2.81 12.69
N ARG A 124 9.80 -2.04 13.44
CA ARG A 124 9.39 -2.41 14.81
C ARG A 124 8.17 -3.32 14.77
N ARG A 125 8.31 -4.56 15.25
CA ARG A 125 7.24 -5.58 15.21
C ARG A 125 5.94 -5.08 15.83
N ARG A 126 6.01 -4.47 17.02
CA ARG A 126 4.83 -3.94 17.75
C ARG A 126 4.02 -2.92 16.96
N LEU A 127 4.64 -2.20 16.03
CA LEU A 127 4.01 -1.12 15.27
C LEU A 127 3.30 -1.64 14.02
N ILE A 128 3.68 -2.82 13.54
CA ILE A 128 3.06 -3.44 12.37
C ILE A 128 2.30 -4.73 12.70
N GLN A 129 2.24 -5.12 13.98
CA GLN A 129 1.70 -6.42 14.42
C GLN A 129 0.27 -6.67 13.93
N SER A 130 -0.57 -5.64 13.87
CA SER A 130 -1.92 -5.77 13.34
C SER A 130 -1.97 -6.08 11.86
N TRP A 131 -0.91 -5.90 11.08
CA TRP A 131 -0.88 -6.18 9.64
C TRP A 131 -0.05 -7.43 9.31
N LEU A 132 0.41 -8.18 10.30
CA LEU A 132 1.23 -9.37 10.08
C LEU A 132 0.39 -10.64 10.11
N GLU A 133 0.61 -11.48 9.10
CA GLU A 133 0.21 -12.88 9.10
C GLU A 133 1.44 -13.76 9.27
N VAL A 134 1.32 -14.82 10.07
CA VAL A 134 2.39 -15.80 10.22
C VAL A 134 2.32 -16.78 9.05
N ALA A 135 3.36 -16.77 8.23
CA ALA A 135 3.61 -17.79 7.22
C ALA A 135 4.73 -18.72 7.68
N HIS A 136 4.77 -19.91 7.10
CA HIS A 136 5.85 -20.88 7.33
C HIS A 136 6.42 -21.25 5.98
N GLU A 137 7.58 -20.69 5.66
CA GLU A 137 8.31 -21.03 4.45
C GLU A 137 9.70 -21.56 4.82
N GLY A 138 9.97 -22.81 4.44
CA GLY A 138 11.28 -23.47 4.46
C GLY A 138 12.00 -23.49 5.82
N HIS A 139 12.57 -22.36 6.20
CA HIS A 139 13.60 -22.20 7.23
C HIS A 139 13.09 -21.65 8.58
N GLY A 140 11.79 -21.34 8.71
CA GLY A 140 11.20 -20.90 9.98
C GLY A 140 9.91 -20.10 9.82
N PRO A 141 9.36 -19.57 10.92
CA PRO A 141 8.24 -18.63 10.85
C PRO A 141 8.69 -17.34 10.17
N CYS A 142 7.97 -16.94 9.12
CA CYS A 142 8.10 -15.63 8.49
C CYS A 142 6.79 -14.85 8.68
N TYR A 143 6.88 -13.53 8.62
CA TYR A 143 5.74 -12.65 8.79
C TYR A 143 5.46 -11.96 7.46
N VAL A 144 4.25 -12.12 6.94
CA VAL A 144 3.81 -11.49 5.70
C VAL A 144 2.95 -10.29 6.04
N LEU A 145 3.28 -9.16 5.45
CA LEU A 145 2.48 -7.96 5.58
C LEU A 145 1.22 -8.07 4.73
N VAL A 146 0.05 -7.88 5.31
CA VAL A 146 -1.24 -7.97 4.63
C VAL A 146 -2.08 -6.72 4.83
N ALA A 147 -2.72 -6.27 3.75
CA ALA A 147 -3.76 -5.26 3.83
C ALA A 147 -4.94 -5.82 4.63
N LYS A 148 -5.36 -5.07 5.66
CA LYS A 148 -6.59 -5.38 6.36
C LYS A 148 -7.76 -4.73 5.63
N ASP A 149 -8.75 -5.53 5.30
CA ASP A 149 -10.01 -5.00 4.81
C ASP A 149 -10.71 -4.26 5.97
N PRO A 150 -11.00 -2.95 5.86
CA PRO A 150 -11.77 -2.23 6.87
C PRO A 150 -13.20 -2.77 7.01
N SER A 151 -13.65 -3.63 6.09
CA SER A 151 -15.00 -4.20 6.04
C SER A 151 -15.23 -5.39 6.97
N GLY A 152 -14.26 -5.77 7.81
CA GLY A 152 -14.34 -6.95 8.70
C GLY A 152 -15.52 -6.92 9.68
N ARG A 153 -16.67 -7.41 9.21
CA ARG A 153 -17.81 -7.88 10.00
C ARG A 153 -17.90 -9.39 9.89
#